data_AF-A0A3M8P6A6-F1
#
_entry.id   AF-A0A3M8P6A6-F1
#
_cell.length_a   1.000
_cell.length_b   1.000
_cell.length_c   1.000
_cell.angle_alpha   90.00
_cell.angle_beta   90.00
_cell.angle_gamma   90.00
#
_symmetry.space_group_name_H-M   'P 1'
#
loop_
_entity.id
_entity.type
_entity.pdbx_description
1 polymer ?
#
loop_
_entity_poly.entity_id
_entity_poly.type
_entity_poly.pdbx_seq_one_letter_code
_entity_poly.pdbx_strand_id
1 'polypeptide(L)' 'MKNFSFKGRIIYFSLIAVVSLAFFALQLYSHLNSPSGVGSIVLLILWGILVLFGLAGIILSVKNRDRHQK' A
#
# COMPACT_ATOMS: atom_id res chain seq x y z
N MET A 1 11.79 -18.79 -15.61
CA MET A 1 11.61 -17.38 -15.19
C MET A 1 12.45 -17.15 -13.95
N LYS A 2 13.49 -16.33 -14.07
CA LYS A 2 14.64 -16.22 -13.15
C LYS A 2 14.20 -15.77 -11.76
N ASN A 3 14.26 -16.68 -10.79
CA ASN A 3 14.35 -16.50 -9.34
C ASN A 3 13.96 -15.10 -8.82
N PHE A 4 12.66 -14.79 -8.77
CA PHE A 4 12.17 -13.66 -7.97
C PHE A 4 12.38 -13.99 -6.50
N SER A 5 13.57 -13.68 -6.00
CA SER A 5 13.95 -13.84 -4.60
C SER A 5 12.89 -13.17 -3.72
N PHE A 6 12.54 -13.82 -2.61
CA PHE A 6 11.53 -13.35 -1.65
C PHE A 6 11.74 -11.87 -1.27
N LYS A 7 13.01 -11.43 -1.19
CA LYS A 7 13.39 -10.02 -1.00
C LYS A 7 12.86 -9.08 -2.08
N GLY A 8 12.90 -9.46 -3.35
CA GLY A 8 12.39 -8.65 -4.46
C GLY A 8 10.88 -8.45 -4.40
N ARG A 9 10.13 -9.47 -3.94
CA ARG A 9 8.68 -9.36 -3.73
C ARG A 9 8.35 -8.39 -2.59
N ILE A 10 9.07 -8.47 -1.47
CA ILE A 10 8.92 -7.55 -0.34
C ILE A 10 9.19 -6.11 -0.76
N ILE A 11 10.29 -5.87 -1.49
CA ILE A 11 10.64 -4.53 -1.98
C ILE A 11 9.54 -4.00 -2.91
N TYR A 12 9.00 -4.83 -3.81
CA TYR A 12 7.94 -4.42 -4.72
C TYR A 12 6.64 -4.05 -3.98
N PHE A 13 6.20 -4.89 -3.04
CA PHE A 13 5.03 -4.60 -2.20
C PHE A 13 5.25 -3.38 -1.30
N SER A 14 6.47 -3.21 -0.78
CA SER A 14 6.82 -2.08 0.07
C SER A 14 6.83 -0.77 -0.71
N LEU A 15 7.37 -0.77 -1.92
CA LEU A 15 7.35 0.40 -2.81
C LEU A 15 5.91 0.81 -3.15
N ILE A 16 5.06 -0.15 -3.52
CA ILE A 16 3.64 0.09 -3.81
C ILE A 16 2.91 0.66 -2.59
N ALA A 17 3.18 0.11 -1.40
CA ALA A 17 2.56 0.60 -0.17
C ALA A 17 2.96 2.04 0.14
N VAL A 18 4.25 2.38 0.00
CA VAL A 18 4.76 3.75 0.24
C VAL A 18 4.16 4.72 -0.77
N VAL A 19 4.15 4.39 -2.05
CA VAL A 19 3.55 5.25 -3.09
C VAL A 19 2.06 5.42 -2.83
N SER A 20 1.34 4.34 -2.51
CA SER A 20 -0.09 4.42 -2.20
C SER A 20 -0.39 5.25 -0.96
N LEU A 21 0.47 5.16 0.07
CA LEU A 21 0.33 5.93 1.29
C LEU A 21 0.57 7.42 1.04
N ALA A 22 1.56 7.77 0.22
CA ALA A 22 1.82 9.15 -0.16
C ALA A 22 0.63 9.78 -0.91
N PHE A 23 0.05 9.05 -1.87
CA PHE A 23 -1.15 9.52 -2.58
C PHE A 23 -2.38 9.60 -1.68
N PHE A 24 -2.58 8.63 -0.78
CA PHE A 24 -3.65 8.70 0.21
C PHE A 24 -3.53 9.93 1.11
N ALA A 25 -2.32 10.22 1.61
CA ALA A 25 -2.07 11.39 2.45
C ALA A 25 -2.31 12.71 1.70
N LEU A 26 -1.87 12.80 0.44
CA LEU A 26 -2.16 13.95 -0.42
C LEU A 26 -3.66 14.12 -0.67
N GLN A 27 -4.38 13.03 -0.96
CA GLN A 27 -5.82 13.08 -1.19
C GLN A 27 -6.58 13.48 0.09
N LEU A 28 -6.14 12.99 1.25
CA LEU A 28 -6.70 13.35 2.55
C LEU A 28 -6.47 14.83 2.86
N TYR A 29 -5.25 15.33 2.64
CA TYR A 29 -4.94 16.75 2.81
C TYR A 29 -5.78 17.61 1.86
N SER A 30 -5.89 17.22 0.59
CA SER A 30 -6.73 17.93 -0.38
C SER A 30 -8.19 17.97 0.06
N HIS A 31 -8.73 16.85 0.55
CA HIS A 31 -10.12 16.78 1.00
C HIS A 31 -10.40 17.64 2.24
N LEU A 32 -9.44 17.68 3.19
CA LEU A 32 -9.55 18.49 4.41
C LEU A 32 -9.45 19.99 4.13
N ASN A 33 -8.62 20.42 3.18
CA ASN A 33 -8.41 21.84 2.86
C ASN A 33 -9.36 22.36 1.78
N SER A 34 -9.90 21.47 0.95
CA SER A 34 -10.85 21.82 -0.10
C SER A 34 -11.81 20.65 -0.25
N PRO A 35 -12.98 20.69 0.43
CA PRO A 35 -13.99 19.66 0.33
C PRO A 35 -14.50 19.59 -1.10
N SER A 36 -13.82 18.79 -1.90
CA SER A 36 -14.20 18.46 -3.25
C SER A 36 -15.25 17.36 -3.15
N GLY A 37 -16.27 17.45 -4.01
CA GLY A 37 -17.46 16.60 -3.97
C GLY A 37 -17.18 15.10 -4.10
N VAL A 38 -18.25 14.32 -4.32
CA VAL A 38 -18.27 12.84 -4.27
C VAL A 38 -17.04 12.14 -4.89
N GLY A 39 -16.47 12.67 -5.98
CA GLY A 39 -15.24 12.14 -6.58
C GLY A 39 -14.01 12.08 -5.66
N SER A 40 -13.80 13.06 -4.77
CA SER A 40 -12.66 13.05 -3.83
C SER A 40 -12.83 11.99 -2.74
N ILE A 41 -14.06 11.71 -2.34
CA ILE A 41 -14.37 10.67 -1.35
C ILE A 41 -14.10 9.28 -1.96
N VAL A 42 -14.51 9.06 -3.22
CA VAL A 42 -14.23 7.81 -3.94
C VAL A 42 -12.73 7.58 -4.07
N LEU A 43 -11.96 8.62 -4.44
CA LEU A 43 -10.50 8.53 -4.52
C LEU A 43 -9.85 8.21 -3.16
N LEU A 44 -10.34 8.82 -2.07
CA LEU A 44 -9.89 8.53 -0.72
C LEU A 44 -10.09 7.06 -0.35
N ILE A 45 -11.28 6.51 -0.62
CA ILE A 45 -11.59 5.10 -0.35
C ILE A 45 -10.71 4.18 -1.18
N LEU A 46 -10.52 4.50 -2.47
CA LEU A 46 -9.71 3.69 -3.38
C LEU A 46 -8.24 3.63 -2.93
N TRP A 47 -7.66 4.79 -2.62
CA TRP A 47 -6.29 4.85 -2.09
C TRP A 47 -6.18 4.21 -0.71
N GLY A 48 -7.18 4.37 0.16
CA GLY A 48 -7.21 3.73 1.48
C GLY A 48 -7.18 2.20 1.39
N ILE A 49 -7.96 1.62 0.47
CA ILE A 49 -7.96 0.17 0.21
C ILE A 49 -6.60 -0.28 -0.33
N LEU A 50 -5.99 0.47 -1.26
CA LEU A 50 -4.66 0.17 -1.80
C LEU A 50 -3.57 0.20 -0.72
N VAL A 51 -3.63 1.17 0.20
CA VAL A 51 -2.73 1.26 1.35
C VAL A 51 -2.89 0.05 2.27
N LEU A 52 -4.13 -0.32 2.61
CA LEU A 52 -4.43 -1.51 3.41
C LEU A 52 -3.90 -2.78 2.74
N PHE A 53 -4.08 -2.90 1.42
CA PHE A 53 -3.59 -4.04 0.66
C PHE A 53 -2.05 -4.11 0.62
N GLY A 54 -1.39 -2.95 0.47
CA GLY A 54 0.06 -2.83 0.55
C GLY A 54 0.60 -3.22 1.92
N LEU A 55 0.01 -2.71 3.00
CA LEU A 55 0.36 -3.06 4.38
C LEU A 55 0.13 -4.54 4.67
N ALA A 56 -1.02 -5.10 4.28
CA ALA A 56 -1.31 -6.52 4.43
C ALA A 56 -0.31 -7.39 3.67
N GLY A 57 0.07 -6.99 2.45
CA GLY A 57 1.08 -7.67 1.65
C GLY A 57 2.46 -7.68 2.32
N ILE A 58 2.89 -6.55 2.91
CA ILE A 58 4.13 -6.47 3.67
C ILE A 58 4.06 -7.36 4.92
N ILE A 59 2.99 -7.26 5.72
CA ILE A 59 2.81 -8.05 6.95
C ILE A 59 2.80 -9.55 6.65
N LEU A 60 2.06 -9.99 5.63
CA LEU A 60 2.02 -11.39 5.21
C LEU A 60 3.38 -11.87 4.70
N SER A 61 4.11 -11.04 3.97
CA SER A 61 5.43 -11.40 3.46
C SER A 61 6.47 -11.51 4.59
N VAL A 62 6.41 -10.61 5.58
CA VAL A 62 7.22 -10.69 6.80
C VAL A 62 6.86 -11.93 7.62
N LYS A 63 5.56 -12.20 7.86
CA LYS A 63 5.08 -13.38 8.59
C LYS A 63 5.46 -14.70 7.90
N ASN A 64 5.44 -14.75 6.56
CA ASN A 64 5.84 -15.94 5.82
C ASN A 64 7.37 -16.14 5.77
N ARG A 65 8.16 -15.09 5.95
CA ARG A 65 9.62 -15.21 6.12
C ARG A 65 9.98 -15.94 7.42
N ASP A 66 9.20 -15.72 8.48
CA ASP A 66 9.34 -16.40 9.77
C ASP A 66 9.08 -17.91 9.66
N ARG A 67 8.09 -18.31 8.85
CA ARG A 67 7.75 -19.73 8.65
C ARG A 67 8.72 -20.51 7.77
N HIS A 68 9.54 -19.85 6.95
CA HIS A 68 10.57 -20.49 6.13
C HIS A 68 11.94 -20.60 6.81
N GLN A 69 12.06 -20.15 8.07
CA GLN A 69 13.28 -20.25 8.89
C GLN A 69 13.15 -21.28 10.03
N LYS A 70 12.04 -22.02 10.11
CA LYS A 70 11.90 -23.25 10.92
C LYS A 70 12.04 -24.46 10.03
#